data_AF-A0A0S2TAA8-F1
#
_entry.id   AF-A0A0S2TAA8-F1
#
_cell.length_a   1.000
_cell.length_b   1.000
_cell.length_c   1.000
_cell.angle_alpha   90.00
_cell.angle_beta   90.00
_cell.angle_gamma   90.00
#
_symmetry.space_group_name_H-M   'P 1'
#
loop_
_entity.id
_entity.type
_entity.pdbx_description
1 polymer ?
#
loop_
_entity_poly.entity_id
_entity_poly.type
_entity_poly.pdbx_seq_one_letter_code
_entity_poly.pdbx_strand_id
1 'polypeptide(L)'
;MHVTPHYLLSQEWRTLHREHDRYDRYSLLIKLAAVLVCLFSLKLGLDLSLAVLFLLVLWFQEGFWRTIQARTTQRLLTVEKLLELPEDQPGMQFYSSRQGARPGISALLKECMLNTLRPAAAYPYVILLGIEVAVTAA
;
A
#
# COMPACT_ATOMS: atom_id res chain seq x y z
N MET A 1 28.45 -24.52 -5.59
CA MET A 1 28.08 -23.55 -4.54
C MET A 1 26.88 -24.12 -3.79
N HIS A 2 27.07 -24.61 -2.56
CA HIS A 2 25.93 -24.99 -1.70
C HIS A 2 25.27 -23.69 -1.25
N VAL A 3 24.11 -23.38 -1.81
CA VAL A 3 23.29 -22.27 -1.35
C VAL A 3 22.67 -22.70 -0.03
N THR A 4 23.09 -22.11 1.07
CA THR A 4 22.50 -22.43 2.37
C THR A 4 21.11 -21.81 2.48
N PRO A 5 20.13 -22.53 3.04
CA PRO A 5 18.78 -22.02 3.30
C PRO A 5 18.75 -20.69 4.06
N HIS A 6 19.68 -20.48 5.00
CA HIS A 6 19.83 -19.22 5.74
C HIS A 6 20.20 -18.02 4.85
N TYR A 7 21.05 -18.25 3.84
CA TYR A 7 21.40 -17.22 2.84
C TYR A 7 20.19 -16.82 1.99
N LEU A 8 19.36 -17.79 1.58
CA LEU A 8 18.14 -17.54 0.81
C LEU A 8 17.12 -16.71 1.59
N LEU A 9 16.94 -17.02 2.88
CA LEU A 9 16.07 -16.26 3.78
C LEU A 9 16.58 -14.82 3.99
N SER A 10 17.89 -14.66 4.16
CA SER A 10 18.52 -13.33 4.30
C SER A 10 18.36 -12.48 3.03
N GLN A 11 18.48 -13.08 1.85
CA GLN A 11 18.25 -12.42 0.56
C GLN A 11 16.77 -12.07 0.36
N GLU A 12 15.85 -12.97 0.74
CA GLU A 12 14.41 -12.72 0.74
C GLU A 12 14.06 -11.53 1.65
N TRP A 13 14.59 -11.50 2.88
CA TRP A 13 14.37 -10.41 3.83
C TRP A 13 14.79 -9.05 3.26
N ARG A 14 16.01 -8.94 2.72
CA ARG A 14 16.51 -7.69 2.12
C ARG A 14 15.64 -7.21 0.97
N THR A 15 15.15 -8.14 0.15
CA THR A 15 14.29 -7.82 -1.00
C THR A 15 12.93 -7.33 -0.53
N LEU A 16 12.30 -8.03 0.42
CA LEU A 16 11.00 -7.64 0.98
C LEU A 16 11.06 -6.31 1.72
N HIS A 17 12.14 -6.07 2.48
CA HIS A 17 12.34 -4.81 3.19
C HIS A 17 12.48 -3.63 2.22
N ARG A 18 13.29 -3.78 1.17
CA ARG A 18 13.43 -2.76 0.12
C ARG A 18 12.11 -2.44 -0.59
N GLU A 19 11.30 -3.47 -0.85
CA GLU A 19 9.97 -3.30 -1.44
C GLU A 19 9.01 -2.58 -0.48
N HIS A 20 9.07 -2.88 0.82
CA HIS A 20 8.29 -2.18 1.84
C HIS A 20 8.56 -0.67 1.84
N ASP A 21 9.84 -0.26 1.89
CA ASP A 21 10.23 1.16 1.83
C ASP A 21 9.78 1.84 0.54
N ARG A 22 9.75 1.08 -0.56
CA ARG A 22 9.29 1.61 -1.86
C ARG A 22 7.79 1.91 -1.84
N TYR A 23 6.98 1.10 -1.16
CA TYR A 23 5.54 1.37 -1.01
C TYR A 23 5.26 2.65 -0.21
N ASP A 24 6.06 2.94 0.81
CA ASP A 24 5.93 4.21 1.55
C ASP A 24 6.20 5.42 0.64
N ARG A 25 7.21 5.33 -0.23
CA ARG A 25 7.48 6.37 -1.23
C ARG A 25 6.34 6.52 -2.22
N TYR A 26 5.74 5.41 -2.68
CA TYR A 26 4.58 5.49 -3.57
C TYR A 26 3.36 6.10 -2.89
N SER A 27 3.10 5.80 -1.62
CA SER A 27 2.04 6.45 -0.83
C SER A 27 2.24 7.97 -0.77
N LEU A 28 3.47 8.42 -0.53
CA LEU A 28 3.80 9.85 -0.55
C LEU A 28 3.58 10.50 -1.92
N LEU A 29 3.98 9.83 -3.01
CA LEU A 29 3.80 10.33 -4.37
C LEU A 29 2.31 10.46 -4.74
N ILE A 30 1.47 9.49 -4.34
CA ILE A 30 0.02 9.55 -4.59
C ILE A 30 -0.60 10.71 -3.81
N LYS A 31 -0.17 10.95 -2.56
CA LYS A 31 -0.63 12.10 -1.77
C LYS A 31 -0.22 13.42 -2.40
N LEU A 32 1.01 13.52 -2.91
CA LEU A 32 1.47 14.72 -3.61
C LEU A 32 0.65 14.95 -4.89
N ALA A 33 0.36 13.89 -5.66
CA ALA A 33 -0.50 13.97 -6.82
C ALA A 33 -1.92 14.44 -6.45
N ALA A 34 -2.48 13.98 -5.32
CA ALA A 34 -3.78 14.44 -4.83
C ALA A 34 -3.79 15.94 -4.50
N VAL A 35 -2.72 16.44 -3.86
CA VAL A 35 -2.55 17.89 -3.61
C VAL A 35 -2.48 18.66 -4.92
N LEU A 36 -1.74 18.16 -5.92
CA LEU A 36 -1.67 18.81 -7.24
C LEU A 36 -3.02 18.84 -7.94
N VAL A 37 -3.80 17.74 -7.91
CA VAL A 37 -5.15 17.69 -8.47
C VAL A 37 -6.04 18.75 -7.83
N CYS A 38 -5.99 18.89 -6.50
CA CYS A 38 -6.73 19.93 -5.78
C CYS A 38 -6.29 21.34 -6.22
N LEU A 39 -4.99 21.62 -6.27
CA LEU A 39 -4.48 22.91 -6.74
C LEU A 39 -4.88 23.25 -8.18
N PHE A 40 -4.85 22.25 -9.08
CA PHE A 40 -5.27 22.43 -10.47
C PHE A 40 -6.78 22.59 -10.61
N SER A 41 -7.57 21.87 -9.80
CA SER A 41 -9.03 22.04 -9.73
C SER A 41 -9.39 23.49 -9.44
N LEU A 42 -8.80 24.05 -8.39
CA LEU A 42 -9.01 25.43 -7.97
C LEU A 42 -8.55 26.45 -9.03
N LYS A 43 -7.40 26.21 -9.68
CA LYS A 43 -6.84 27.14 -10.67
C LYS A 43 -7.58 27.12 -12.01
N LEU A 44 -8.03 25.94 -12.45
CA LEU A 44 -8.69 25.75 -13.75
C LEU A 44 -10.21 25.85 -13.65
N GLY A 45 -10.78 25.93 -12.43
CA GLY A 45 -12.22 25.92 -12.21
C GLY A 45 -12.85 24.60 -12.65
N LEU A 46 -12.19 23.46 -12.36
CA LEU A 46 -12.76 22.15 -12.65
C LEU A 46 -14.06 21.97 -11.86
N ASP A 47 -15.01 21.23 -12.44
CA ASP A 47 -16.21 20.83 -11.74
C ASP A 47 -15.84 20.02 -10.49
N LEU A 48 -16.43 20.37 -9.34
CA LEU A 48 -16.30 19.70 -8.06
C LEU A 48 -16.53 18.19 -8.22
N SER A 49 -17.50 17.78 -9.04
CA SER A 49 -17.80 16.37 -9.27
C SER A 49 -16.60 15.60 -9.82
N LEU A 50 -15.86 16.23 -10.74
CA LEU A 50 -14.69 15.67 -11.39
C LEU A 50 -13.47 15.66 -10.46
N ALA A 51 -13.26 16.74 -9.70
CA ALA A 51 -12.19 16.82 -8.70
C ALA A 51 -12.34 15.73 -7.61
N VAL A 52 -13.56 15.56 -7.08
CA VAL A 52 -13.88 14.52 -6.11
C VAL A 52 -13.65 13.12 -6.70
N LEU A 53 -14.03 12.89 -7.96
CA LEU A 53 -13.82 11.60 -8.62
C LEU A 53 -12.32 11.27 -8.74
N PHE A 54 -11.47 12.23 -9.12
CA PHE A 54 -10.02 12.03 -9.16
C PHE A 54 -9.43 11.73 -7.78
N LEU A 55 -9.86 12.46 -6.75
CA LEU A 55 -9.42 12.22 -5.37
C LEU A 55 -9.82 10.82 -4.88
N LEU A 56 -11.02 10.35 -5.22
CA LEU A 56 -11.48 8.99 -4.90
C LEU A 56 -10.64 7.91 -5.59
N VAL A 57 -10.29 8.12 -6.88
CA VAL A 57 -9.42 7.19 -7.61
C VAL A 57 -8.04 7.11 -6.97
N LEU A 58 -7.44 8.26 -6.64
CA LEU A 58 -6.13 8.31 -5.96
C LEU A 58 -6.19 7.66 -4.57
N TRP A 59 -7.26 7.89 -3.83
CA TRP A 59 -7.46 7.28 -2.51
C TRP A 59 -7.59 5.75 -2.62
N PHE A 60 -8.31 5.24 -3.60
CA PHE A 60 -8.42 3.81 -3.85
C PHE A 60 -7.07 3.18 -4.27
N GLN A 61 -6.29 3.87 -5.10
CA GLN A 61 -4.95 3.44 -5.48
C GLN A 61 -4.03 3.32 -4.24
N GLU A 62 -4.07 4.28 -3.31
CA GLU A 62 -3.32 4.17 -2.06
C GLU A 62 -3.75 2.93 -1.24
N GLY A 63 -5.04 2.64 -1.17
CA GLY A 63 -5.57 1.44 -0.49
C GLY A 63 -5.04 0.12 -1.07
N PHE A 64 -4.90 0.06 -2.39
CA PHE A 64 -4.32 -1.10 -3.08
C PHE A 64 -2.85 -1.32 -2.68
N TRP A 65 -2.02 -0.26 -2.73
CA TRP A 65 -0.61 -0.35 -2.35
C TRP A 65 -0.44 -0.73 -0.87
N ARG A 66 -1.27 -0.19 0.03
CA ARG A 66 -1.24 -0.53 1.46
C ARG A 66 -1.56 -1.99 1.75
N THR A 67 -2.44 -2.61 0.95
CA THR A 67 -2.74 -4.04 1.06
C THR A 67 -1.54 -4.90 0.68
N ILE A 68 -0.85 -4.53 -0.39
CA ILE A 68 0.40 -5.20 -0.79
C ILE A 68 1.46 -5.00 0.29
N GLN A 69 1.62 -3.78 0.82
CA GLN A 69 2.56 -3.45 1.88
C GLN A 69 2.30 -4.29 3.14
N ALA A 70 1.06 -4.38 3.61
CA ALA A 70 0.69 -5.18 4.79
C ALA A 70 1.06 -6.66 4.62
N ARG A 71 0.83 -7.21 3.43
CA ARG A 71 1.19 -8.60 3.10
C ARG A 71 2.70 -8.81 3.05
N THR A 72 3.44 -7.85 2.49
CA THR A 72 4.91 -7.87 2.48
C THR A 72 5.45 -7.81 3.91
N THR A 73 4.90 -6.95 4.77
CA THR A 73 5.28 -6.86 6.19
C THR A 73 5.01 -8.16 6.93
N GLN A 74 3.86 -8.80 6.73
CA GLN A 74 3.56 -10.08 7.36
C GLN A 74 4.58 -11.16 6.97
N ARG A 75 4.99 -11.21 5.70
CA ARG A 75 6.06 -12.13 5.27
C ARG A 75 7.41 -11.74 5.86
N LEU A 76 7.75 -10.46 5.89
CA LEU A 76 9.01 -9.97 6.45
C LEU A 76 9.18 -10.45 7.90
N LEU A 77 8.14 -10.25 8.74
CA LEU A 77 8.11 -10.74 10.13
C LEU A 77 8.18 -12.27 10.21
N THR A 78 7.62 -12.99 9.25
CA THR A 78 7.73 -14.44 9.18
C THR A 78 9.18 -14.86 8.88
N VAL A 79 9.82 -14.21 7.89
CA VAL A 79 11.21 -14.48 7.53
C VAL A 79 12.17 -14.16 8.67
N GLU A 80 11.93 -13.07 9.42
CA GLU A 80 12.71 -12.74 10.64
C GLU A 80 12.66 -13.88 11.66
N LYS A 81 11.46 -14.40 11.96
CA LYS A 81 11.31 -15.55 12.87
C LYS A 81 11.97 -16.82 12.34
N LEU A 82 11.96 -17.03 11.02
CA LEU A 82 12.61 -18.19 10.40
C LEU A 82 14.14 -18.09 10.42
N LEU A 83 14.70 -16.87 10.41
CA LEU A 83 16.15 -16.62 10.53
C LEU A 83 16.69 -16.89 11.94
N GLU A 84 15.82 -16.85 12.97
CA GLU A 84 16.15 -17.19 14.36
C GLU A 84 16.17 -18.72 14.62
N LEU A 85 15.62 -19.53 13.70
CA LEU A 85 15.54 -20.98 13.82
C LEU A 85 16.76 -21.68 13.16
N PRO A 86 17.07 -22.94 13.52
CA PRO A 86 18.16 -23.72 12.91
C PRO A 86 18.03 -23.85 11.39
N GLU A 87 19.16 -24.08 10.70
CA GLU A 87 19.33 -23.81 9.25
C GLU A 87 18.33 -24.45 8.27
N ASP A 88 17.52 -25.45 8.60
CA ASP A 88 16.72 -26.21 7.60
C ASP A 88 15.39 -25.56 7.14
N GLN A 89 15.23 -24.24 7.27
CA GLN A 89 14.00 -23.56 6.86
C GLN A 89 14.02 -23.17 5.37
N PRO A 90 12.98 -23.51 4.57
CA PRO A 90 12.94 -23.16 3.15
C PRO A 90 12.67 -21.66 2.94
N GLY A 91 13.61 -20.97 2.27
CA GLY A 91 13.44 -19.60 1.80
C GLY A 91 12.66 -19.48 0.48
N MET A 92 12.36 -18.24 0.07
CA MET A 92 11.73 -17.87 -1.21
C MET A 92 10.30 -18.41 -1.42
N GLN A 93 9.54 -18.58 -0.34
CA GLN A 93 8.18 -19.15 -0.37
C GLN A 93 7.07 -18.09 -0.48
N PHE A 94 7.38 -16.82 -0.82
CA PHE A 94 6.39 -15.74 -0.81
C PHE A 94 5.15 -15.99 -1.69
N TYR A 95 5.35 -16.55 -2.89
CA TYR A 95 4.26 -16.83 -3.82
C TYR A 95 3.63 -18.22 -3.60
N SER A 96 4.40 -19.20 -3.15
CA SER A 96 3.88 -20.54 -2.83
C SER A 96 2.99 -20.49 -1.58
N SER A 97 3.39 -19.76 -0.54
CA SER A 97 2.55 -19.52 0.64
C SER A 97 1.25 -18.78 0.28
N ARG A 98 1.28 -17.95 -0.77
CA ARG A 98 0.10 -17.23 -1.28
C ARG A 98 -0.83 -18.12 -2.10
N GLN A 99 -0.31 -19.10 -2.84
CA GLN A 99 -1.14 -20.02 -3.62
C GLN A 99 -2.00 -20.90 -2.71
N GLY A 100 -1.46 -21.35 -1.57
CA GLY A 100 -2.22 -22.13 -0.57
C GLY A 100 -3.29 -21.32 0.18
N ALA A 101 -3.15 -20.00 0.26
CA ALA A 101 -4.02 -19.10 1.01
C ALA A 101 -4.74 -18.11 0.09
N ARG A 102 -5.29 -18.55 -1.05
CA ARG A 102 -6.05 -17.69 -1.99
C ARG A 102 -7.29 -17.12 -1.29
N PRO A 103 -7.30 -15.84 -0.87
CA PRO A 103 -8.53 -15.23 -0.39
C PRO A 103 -9.42 -14.99 -1.62
N GLY A 104 -10.73 -15.20 -1.49
CA GLY A 104 -11.66 -14.79 -2.53
C GLY A 104 -11.54 -13.29 -2.84
N ILE A 105 -11.95 -12.87 -4.04
CA ILE A 105 -11.93 -11.45 -4.47
C ILE A 105 -12.64 -10.54 -3.45
N SER A 106 -13.68 -11.04 -2.79
CA SER A 106 -14.40 -10.35 -1.71
C SER A 106 -13.55 -10.11 -0.45
N ALA A 107 -12.70 -11.06 -0.07
CA ALA A 107 -11.77 -10.90 1.05
C ALA A 107 -10.66 -9.90 0.72
N LEU A 108 -10.18 -9.90 -0.53
CA LEU A 108 -9.25 -8.88 -1.06
C LEU A 108 -9.86 -7.48 -1.04
N LEU A 109 -11.11 -7.34 -1.49
CA LEU A 109 -11.83 -6.06 -1.46
C LEU A 109 -12.05 -5.56 -0.04
N LYS A 110 -12.43 -6.45 0.89
CA LYS A 110 -12.63 -6.10 2.31
C LYS A 110 -11.33 -5.63 2.96
N GLU A 111 -10.23 -6.32 2.70
CA GLU A 111 -8.91 -5.95 3.20
C GLU A 111 -8.41 -4.64 2.59
N CYS A 112 -8.69 -4.41 1.31
CA CYS A 112 -8.46 -3.13 0.65
C CYS A 112 -9.24 -2.02 1.36
N MET A 113 -10.56 -2.15 1.49
CA MET A 113 -11.41 -1.15 2.15
C MET A 113 -10.94 -0.82 3.57
N LEU A 114 -10.63 -1.83 4.39
CA LEU A 114 -10.14 -1.63 5.75
C LEU A 114 -8.78 -0.91 5.79
N ASN A 115 -7.90 -1.17 4.82
CA ASN A 115 -6.61 -0.49 4.72
C ASN A 115 -6.74 0.95 4.19
N THR A 116 -7.70 1.22 3.31
CA THR A 116 -8.02 2.57 2.81
C THR A 116 -8.64 3.44 3.90
N LEU A 117 -9.37 2.82 4.84
CA LEU A 117 -10.00 3.45 6.01
C LEU A 117 -9.03 3.69 7.17
N ARG A 118 -7.76 3.26 7.08
CA ARG A 118 -6.77 3.55 8.12
C ARG A 118 -6.61 5.08 8.26
N PRO A 119 -6.61 5.63 9.50
CA PRO A 119 -6.55 7.07 9.71
C PRO A 119 -5.40 7.77 8.97
N ALA A 120 -4.23 7.12 8.89
CA ALA A 120 -3.05 7.63 8.19
C ALA A 120 -3.18 7.69 6.65
N ALA A 121 -4.13 6.95 6.09
CA ALA A 121 -4.46 6.94 4.66
C ALA A 121 -5.60 7.93 4.35
N ALA A 122 -6.65 7.97 5.18
CA ALA A 122 -7.85 8.76 4.92
C ALA A 122 -7.69 10.26 5.22
N TYR A 123 -6.94 10.62 6.27
CA TYR A 123 -6.75 12.01 6.71
C TYR A 123 -6.46 13.03 5.59
N PRO A 124 -5.47 12.82 4.70
CA PRO A 124 -5.15 13.81 3.67
C PRO A 124 -6.29 14.00 2.66
N TYR A 125 -6.99 12.94 2.27
CA TYR A 125 -8.10 13.05 1.31
C TYR A 125 -9.34 13.70 1.92
N VAL A 126 -9.65 13.40 3.17
CA VAL A 126 -10.78 14.03 3.88
C VAL A 126 -10.58 15.55 3.97
N ILE A 127 -9.35 15.98 4.25
CA ILE A 127 -9.02 17.42 4.29
C ILE A 127 -9.13 18.05 2.90
N LEU A 128 -8.55 17.42 1.87
CA LEU A 128 -8.61 17.96 0.50
C LEU A 128 -10.04 18.05 -0.02
N LEU A 129 -10.87 17.03 0.22
CA LEU A 129 -12.29 17.07 -0.11
C LEU A 129 -13.03 18.19 0.63
N GLY A 130 -12.73 18.39 1.92
CA GLY A 130 -13.29 19.48 2.71
C GLY A 130 -12.93 20.86 2.15
N ILE A 131 -11.69 21.04 1.68
CA ILE A 131 -11.23 22.28 1.05
C ILE A 131 -11.98 22.54 -0.26
N GLU A 132 -12.08 21.55 -1.15
CA GLU A 132 -12.81 21.69 -2.43
C GLU A 132 -14.28 22.06 -2.22
N VAL A 133 -14.96 21.40 -1.27
CA VAL A 133 -16.37 21.70 -0.95
C VAL A 133 -16.51 23.10 -0.36
N ALA A 134 -15.62 23.50 0.56
CA ALA A 134 -15.66 24.83 1.17
C ALA A 134 -15.44 25.96 0.15
N VAL A 135 -14.52 25.76 -0.82
CA VAL A 135 -14.27 26.75 -1.87
C VAL A 135 -15.43 26.85 -2.85
N THR A 136 -16.03 25.72 -3.24
CA THR A 136 -17.15 25.72 -4.20
C THR A 136 -18.44 26.29 -3.59
N ALA A 137 -18.59 26.23 -2.26
CA ALA A 137 -19.75 26.75 -1.54
C ALA A 137 -19.64 28.25 -1.18
N ALA A 138 -18.47 28.87 -1.37
CA ALA A 138 -18.19 30.29 -1.08
C ALA A 138 -18.33 31.16 -2.33
#